data_AF-A0A091C9L7-F1
#
_entry.id   AF-A0A091C9L7-F1
#
_cell.length_a   1.000
_cell.length_b   1.000
_cell.length_c   1.000
_cell.angle_alpha   90.00
_cell.angle_beta   90.00
_cell.angle_gamma   90.00
#
_symmetry.space_group_name_H-M   'P 1'
#
loop_
_entity.id
_entity.type
_entity.pdbx_description
1 polymer ?
#
loop_
_entity_poly.entity_id
_entity_poly.type
_entity_poly.pdbx_seq_one_letter_code
_entity_poly.pdbx_strand_id
1 'polypeptide(L)'
;MIGYQIYRVLNKLLKLIDVSVLYKTSKGIKSLNQLMQSQSQVVLKDDVLILSGKDLYLGFDALKDEQTLVGVNIQRSPHYYLMDVIDNDENIKQTDYCKRYRKGTLDSRSAGVISEKDLFNYKEIFQHRKKQIIEESYEPVQVYMIEGKYYIADGKHRAALCTYLNKSVSCVDIGTVFLKDSFRQWMYRKMCKSSSKYEKNYFSF
;
A
#
# COMPACT_ATOMS: atom_id res chain seq x y z
N MET A 1 5.18 23.82 8.07
CA MET A 1 6.23 23.49 7.07
C MET A 1 7.50 22.91 7.69
N ILE A 2 8.03 23.49 8.79
CA ILE A 2 9.27 23.04 9.46
C ILE A 2 9.22 21.56 9.88
N GLY A 3 8.12 21.11 10.49
CA GLY A 3 7.97 19.70 10.92
C GLY A 3 8.05 18.68 9.77
N TYR A 4 7.62 19.03 8.56
CA TYR A 4 7.70 18.12 7.41
C TYR A 4 9.14 17.96 6.90
N GLN A 5 9.95 19.02 6.91
CA GLN A 5 11.36 18.92 6.52
C GLN A 5 12.17 18.13 7.54
N ILE A 6 11.95 18.36 8.83
CA ILE A 6 12.55 17.56 9.91
C ILE A 6 12.19 16.08 9.75
N TYR A 7 10.92 15.77 9.47
CA TYR A 7 10.47 14.41 9.19
C TYR A 7 11.23 13.76 8.02
N ARG A 8 11.45 14.49 6.92
CA ARG A 8 12.19 13.97 5.75
C ARG A 8 13.65 13.68 6.08
N VAL A 9 14.30 14.54 6.87
CA VAL A 9 15.69 14.34 7.31
C VAL A 9 15.77 13.12 8.23
N LEU A 10 14.88 13.03 9.23
CA LEU A 10 14.81 11.88 10.13
C LEU A 10 14.56 10.56 9.38
N ASN A 11 13.64 10.54 8.42
CA ASN A 11 13.38 9.36 7.59
C ASN A 11 14.65 8.93 6.80
N LYS A 12 15.40 9.87 6.24
CA LYS A 12 16.67 9.57 5.57
C LYS A 12 17.70 8.98 6.54
N LEU A 13 17.86 9.57 7.72
CA LEU A 13 18.79 9.08 8.74
C LEU A 13 18.41 7.67 9.23
N LEU A 14 17.13 7.44 9.52
CA LEU A 14 16.61 6.14 9.96
C LEU A 14 16.80 5.05 8.90
N LYS A 15 16.69 5.40 7.61
CA LYS A 15 17.00 4.48 6.50
C LYS A 15 18.50 4.19 6.39
N LEU A 16 19.37 5.15 6.68
CA LEU A 16 20.82 4.93 6.63
C LEU A 16 21.33 3.97 7.71
N ILE A 17 20.64 3.90 8.85
CA ILE A 17 21.00 3.02 9.97
C ILE A 17 20.15 1.75 10.05
N ASP A 18 19.34 1.46 9.03
CA ASP A 18 18.42 0.33 8.98
C ASP A 18 17.51 0.17 10.21
N VAL A 19 16.97 1.29 10.70
CA VAL A 19 16.01 1.30 11.83
C VAL A 19 14.63 1.75 11.35
N SER A 20 13.61 0.93 11.56
CA SER A 20 12.20 1.31 11.36
C SER A 20 11.58 1.76 12.68
N VAL A 21 11.03 2.97 12.72
CA VAL A 21 10.33 3.47 13.91
C VAL A 21 8.82 3.30 13.78
N LEU A 22 8.26 2.47 14.66
CA LEU A 22 6.83 2.20 14.75
C LEU A 22 6.19 2.88 15.97
N TYR A 23 5.12 3.63 15.77
CA TYR A 23 4.40 4.34 16.82
C TYR A 23 2.89 4.14 16.71
N LYS A 24 2.17 4.30 17.82
CA LYS A 24 0.72 4.12 17.88
C LYS A 24 0.02 5.47 17.76
N THR A 25 -1.10 5.49 17.05
CA THR A 25 -1.98 6.66 16.93
C THR A 25 -3.43 6.29 17.25
N SER A 26 -4.33 7.28 17.23
CA SER A 26 -5.77 7.04 17.32
C SER A 26 -6.32 6.22 16.14
N LYS A 27 -5.60 6.14 15.00
CA LYS A 27 -6.04 5.47 13.76
C LYS A 27 -5.41 4.10 13.51
N GLY A 28 -4.31 3.78 14.17
CA GLY A 28 -3.56 2.56 13.87
C GLY A 28 -2.10 2.62 14.32
N ILE A 29 -1.34 1.59 13.96
CA ILE A 29 0.11 1.57 14.08
C ILE A 29 0.71 2.23 12.83
N LYS A 30 1.66 3.12 13.04
CA LYS A 30 2.28 3.95 12.01
C LYS A 30 3.77 3.74 11.96
N SER A 31 4.33 3.91 10.78
CA SER A 31 5.78 3.89 10.57
C SER A 31 6.28 5.27 10.14
N LEU A 32 7.29 5.81 10.83
CA LEU A 32 8.01 7.00 10.33
C LEU A 32 8.75 6.69 9.03
N ASN A 33 9.29 5.48 8.96
CA ASN A 33 9.92 4.91 7.79
C ASN A 33 9.60 3.42 7.73
N GLN A 34 9.32 2.95 6.53
CA GLN A 34 9.36 1.54 6.22
C GLN A 34 10.78 1.27 5.72
N LEU A 35 11.55 0.49 6.48
CA LEU A 35 12.72 -0.15 5.90
C LEU A 35 12.25 -0.93 4.68
N MET A 36 13.03 -0.85 3.59
CA MET A 36 12.74 -1.71 2.45
C MET A 36 12.55 -3.12 2.97
N GLN A 37 11.53 -3.82 2.45
CA GLN A 37 11.34 -5.24 2.73
C GLN A 37 12.73 -5.85 2.77
N SER A 38 13.06 -6.50 3.90
CA SER A 38 14.14 -7.47 3.87
C SER A 38 13.89 -8.23 2.58
N GLN A 39 14.85 -8.22 1.67
CA GLN A 39 14.88 -9.12 0.52
C GLN A 39 15.01 -10.54 1.09
N SER A 40 14.11 -10.96 1.99
CA SER A 40 13.72 -12.34 2.10
C SER A 40 13.51 -12.71 0.66
N GLN A 41 14.42 -13.53 0.17
CA GLN A 41 14.38 -14.15 -1.13
C GLN A 41 13.03 -14.84 -1.18
N VAL A 42 11.99 -14.08 -1.52
CA VAL A 42 10.74 -14.64 -1.98
C VAL A 42 11.25 -15.33 -3.20
N VAL A 43 11.42 -16.65 -3.08
CA VAL A 43 11.58 -17.54 -4.22
C VAL A 43 10.38 -17.16 -5.07
N LEU A 44 10.61 -16.31 -6.06
CA LEU A 44 9.62 -15.96 -7.05
C LEU A 44 9.29 -17.34 -7.60
N LYS A 45 8.13 -17.87 -7.26
CA LYS A 45 7.61 -18.98 -8.05
C LYS A 45 7.60 -18.42 -9.46
N ASP A 46 8.26 -19.11 -10.39
CA ASP A 46 8.40 -18.67 -11.78
C ASP A 46 7.04 -18.46 -12.48
N ASP A 47 5.95 -18.84 -11.82
CA ASP A 47 4.58 -18.69 -12.29
C ASP A 47 4.02 -17.30 -11.99
N VAL A 48 4.02 -16.45 -13.02
CA VAL A 48 3.21 -15.23 -13.04
C VAL A 48 1.73 -15.61 -13.11
N LEU A 49 0.97 -15.13 -12.12
CA LEU A 49 -0.49 -15.26 -12.09
C LEU A 49 -1.13 -14.10 -12.87
N ILE A 50 -2.12 -14.41 -13.71
CA ILE A 50 -2.92 -13.40 -14.40
C ILE A 50 -4.28 -13.33 -13.71
N LEU A 51 -4.51 -12.25 -12.95
CA LEU A 51 -5.72 -12.07 -12.14
C LEU A 51 -6.58 -10.92 -12.68
N SER A 52 -7.90 -10.99 -12.48
CA SER A 52 -8.75 -9.82 -12.68
C SER A 52 -8.61 -8.88 -11.49
N GLY A 53 -8.81 -7.58 -11.71
CA GLY A 53 -9.01 -6.64 -10.60
C GLY A 53 -10.17 -7.03 -9.67
N LYS A 54 -11.17 -7.78 -10.18
CA LYS A 54 -12.28 -8.30 -9.35
C LYS A 54 -11.84 -9.31 -8.30
N ASP A 55 -10.67 -9.93 -8.48
CA ASP A 55 -10.14 -10.98 -7.59
C ASP A 55 -9.07 -10.45 -6.62
N LEU A 56 -8.77 -9.15 -6.70
CA LEU A 56 -7.71 -8.51 -5.93
C LEU A 56 -8.27 -7.65 -4.79
N TYR A 57 -7.78 -7.91 -3.59
CA TYR A 57 -8.19 -7.23 -2.37
C TYR A 57 -7.03 -6.49 -1.72
N LEU A 58 -7.32 -5.43 -0.99
CA LEU A 58 -6.32 -4.72 -0.22
C LEU A 58 -5.91 -5.53 1.00
N GLY A 59 -4.59 -5.75 1.14
CA GLY A 59 -4.00 -6.47 2.25
C GLY A 59 -3.73 -5.61 3.49
N PHE A 60 -2.99 -6.20 4.42
CA PHE A 60 -2.53 -5.62 5.68
C PHE A 60 -2.17 -4.12 5.61
N ASP A 61 -2.73 -3.33 6.53
CA ASP A 61 -2.50 -1.88 6.59
C ASP A 61 -2.26 -1.30 7.99
N ALA A 62 -2.31 -2.13 9.04
CA ALA A 62 -2.07 -1.76 10.43
C ALA A 62 -2.99 -0.64 10.98
N LEU A 63 -4.12 -0.39 10.32
CA LEU A 63 -5.17 0.51 10.80
C LEU A 63 -6.13 -0.24 11.73
N LYS A 64 -6.84 0.50 12.59
CA LYS A 64 -7.93 -0.10 13.37
C LYS A 64 -9.11 -0.49 12.47
N ASP A 65 -9.97 -1.37 12.94
CA ASP A 65 -11.06 -1.98 12.15
C ASP A 65 -12.06 -0.98 11.57
N GLU A 66 -12.28 0.14 12.26
CA GLU A 66 -13.13 1.24 11.80
C GLU A 66 -12.55 1.99 10.60
N GLN A 67 -11.23 1.89 10.38
CA GLN A 67 -10.51 2.67 9.37
C GLN A 67 -9.80 1.82 8.31
N THR A 68 -9.56 0.54 8.57
CA THR A 68 -8.81 -0.35 7.67
C THR A 68 -9.49 -0.52 6.32
N LEU A 69 -8.67 -0.72 5.28
CA LEU A 69 -9.12 -1.17 3.96
C LEU A 69 -8.90 -2.67 3.75
N VAL A 70 -8.46 -3.41 4.76
CA VAL A 70 -8.25 -4.86 4.61
C VAL A 70 -9.52 -5.52 4.07
N GLY A 71 -9.37 -6.30 3.01
CA GLY A 71 -10.49 -7.00 2.35
C GLY A 71 -11.35 -6.13 1.45
N VAL A 72 -11.03 -4.84 1.27
CA VAL A 72 -11.67 -4.00 0.26
C VAL A 72 -11.14 -4.40 -1.12
N ASN A 73 -12.03 -4.72 -2.04
CA ASN A 73 -11.66 -5.01 -3.42
C ASN A 73 -10.99 -3.79 -4.08
N ILE A 74 -9.98 -4.01 -4.93
CA ILE A 74 -9.21 -2.93 -5.56
C ILE A 74 -10.09 -1.96 -6.36
N GLN A 75 -11.14 -2.42 -7.04
CA GLN A 75 -12.10 -1.59 -7.79
C GLN A 75 -12.86 -0.60 -6.91
N ARG A 76 -13.05 -0.95 -5.64
CA ARG A 76 -13.75 -0.11 -4.64
C ARG A 76 -12.78 0.66 -3.75
N SER A 77 -11.48 0.58 -4.03
CA SER A 77 -10.46 1.20 -3.21
C SER A 77 -10.27 2.69 -3.56
N PRO A 78 -9.74 3.49 -2.62
CA PRO A 78 -9.31 4.85 -2.92
C PRO A 78 -8.20 4.92 -3.98
N HIS A 79 -7.45 3.83 -4.18
CA HIS A 79 -6.40 3.75 -5.20
C HIS A 79 -6.99 3.70 -6.61
N TYR A 80 -8.09 2.97 -6.82
CA TYR A 80 -8.77 2.91 -8.11
C TYR A 80 -9.38 4.25 -8.48
N TYR A 81 -10.13 4.87 -7.56
CA TYR A 81 -10.69 6.20 -7.81
C TYR A 81 -9.63 7.27 -8.05
N LEU A 82 -8.44 7.13 -7.44
CA LEU A 82 -7.32 8.02 -7.74
C LEU A 82 -6.85 7.91 -9.20
N MET A 83 -6.86 6.72 -9.80
CA MET A 83 -6.44 6.55 -11.20
C MET A 83 -7.38 7.30 -12.15
N ASP A 84 -8.69 7.17 -11.93
CA ASP A 84 -9.73 7.85 -12.69
C ASP A 84 -9.61 9.38 -12.63
N VAL A 85 -9.45 9.92 -11.41
CA VAL A 85 -9.28 11.36 -11.21
C VAL A 85 -7.99 11.90 -11.85
N ILE A 86 -6.90 11.11 -11.84
CA ILE A 86 -5.66 11.51 -12.51
C ILE A 86 -5.83 11.52 -14.04
N ASP A 87 -6.49 10.50 -14.61
CA ASP A 87 -6.64 10.37 -16.07
C ASP A 87 -7.55 11.46 -16.65
N ASN A 88 -8.58 11.86 -15.91
CA ASN A 88 -9.52 12.92 -16.31
C ASN A 88 -9.05 14.35 -15.94
N ASP A 89 -7.80 14.50 -15.49
CA ASP A 89 -7.23 15.79 -15.03
C ASP A 89 -8.05 16.51 -13.95
N GLU A 90 -8.78 15.74 -13.14
CA GLU A 90 -9.62 16.25 -12.08
C GLU A 90 -8.81 16.62 -10.81
N ASN A 91 -9.46 17.27 -9.86
CA ASN A 91 -8.81 17.72 -8.62
C ASN A 91 -8.49 16.55 -7.66
N ILE A 92 -7.27 16.00 -7.81
CA ILE A 92 -6.71 14.92 -6.99
C ILE A 92 -6.86 15.19 -5.48
N LYS A 93 -6.71 16.44 -5.00
CA LYS A 93 -6.74 16.76 -3.55
C LYS A 93 -8.09 16.45 -2.89
N GLN A 94 -9.16 16.38 -3.68
CA GLN A 94 -10.52 16.11 -3.19
C GLN A 94 -10.87 14.61 -3.14
N THR A 95 -10.00 13.75 -3.68
CA THR A 95 -10.18 12.30 -3.63
C THR A 95 -10.20 11.77 -2.20
N ASP A 96 -10.91 10.65 -2.00
CA ASP A 96 -10.88 9.92 -0.73
C ASP A 96 -9.45 9.47 -0.37
N TYR A 97 -8.63 9.12 -1.37
CA TYR A 97 -7.21 8.82 -1.19
C TYR A 97 -6.48 9.96 -0.46
N CYS A 98 -6.60 11.19 -0.96
CA CYS A 98 -5.95 12.36 -0.39
C CYS A 98 -6.54 12.76 0.97
N LYS A 99 -7.86 12.57 1.16
CA LYS A 99 -8.54 12.79 2.45
C LYS A 99 -8.04 11.80 3.51
N ARG A 100 -7.93 10.51 3.17
CA ARG A 100 -7.40 9.47 4.06
C ARG A 100 -5.91 9.66 4.35
N TYR A 101 -5.11 10.09 3.37
CA TYR A 101 -3.70 10.41 3.60
C TYR A 101 -3.54 11.56 4.61
N ARG A 102 -4.30 12.65 4.46
CA ARG A 102 -4.30 13.77 5.40
C ARG A 102 -4.72 13.37 6.82
N LYS A 103 -5.68 12.45 6.93
CA LYS A 103 -6.18 11.94 8.21
C LYS A 103 -5.29 10.85 8.83
N GLY A 104 -4.26 10.39 8.11
CA GLY A 104 -3.46 9.25 8.54
C GLY A 104 -4.28 7.97 8.62
N THR A 105 -5.25 7.80 7.74
CA THR A 105 -6.10 6.60 7.64
C THR A 105 -5.92 5.91 6.31
N LEU A 106 -4.90 6.21 5.50
CA LEU A 106 -4.76 5.59 4.18
C LEU A 106 -4.29 4.13 4.27
N ASP A 107 -3.22 3.90 5.02
CA ASP A 107 -2.61 2.63 5.39
C ASP A 107 -1.65 2.89 6.59
N SER A 108 -0.59 2.11 6.76
CA SER A 108 0.41 2.30 7.84
C SER A 108 1.21 3.60 7.74
N ARG A 109 1.07 4.36 6.64
CA ARG A 109 1.70 5.68 6.49
C ARG A 109 1.14 6.68 7.50
N SER A 110 2.05 7.55 7.94
CA SER A 110 1.79 8.75 8.72
C SER A 110 0.85 9.70 7.97
N ALA A 111 0.12 10.52 8.73
CA ALA A 111 -0.63 11.63 8.13
C ALA A 111 0.33 12.59 7.42
N GLY A 112 -0.08 13.09 6.24
CA GLY A 112 0.74 14.00 5.44
C GLY A 112 -0.08 14.97 4.62
N VAL A 113 0.62 15.92 3.99
CA VAL A 113 0.04 16.88 3.06
C VAL A 113 0.65 16.62 1.69
N ILE A 114 -0.19 16.63 0.65
CA ILE A 114 0.25 16.50 -0.74
C ILE A 114 0.54 17.90 -1.26
N SER A 115 1.80 18.16 -1.54
CA SER A 115 2.26 19.41 -2.15
C SER A 115 1.95 19.45 -3.65
N GLU A 116 2.05 20.63 -4.28
CA GLU A 116 1.95 20.74 -5.75
C GLU A 116 3.00 19.89 -6.47
N LYS A 117 4.22 19.83 -5.91
CA LYS A 117 5.27 18.96 -6.45
C LYS A 117 4.88 17.49 -6.39
N ASP A 118 4.23 17.06 -5.31
CA ASP A 118 3.74 15.69 -5.19
C ASP A 118 2.65 15.40 -6.23
N LEU A 119 1.75 16.35 -6.49
CA LEU A 119 0.72 16.22 -7.53
C LEU A 119 1.31 16.09 -8.93
N PHE A 120 2.29 16.93 -9.26
CA PHE A 120 3.02 16.83 -10.52
C PHE A 120 3.67 15.44 -10.66
N ASN A 121 4.38 14.99 -9.62
CA ASN A 121 4.98 13.65 -9.61
C ASN A 121 3.94 12.53 -9.74
N TYR A 122 2.75 12.66 -9.14
CA TYR A 122 1.69 11.66 -9.29
C TYR A 122 1.24 11.53 -10.75
N LYS A 123 1.08 12.65 -11.46
CA LYS A 123 0.72 12.65 -12.89
C LYS A 123 1.82 12.03 -13.75
N GLU A 124 3.08 12.39 -13.53
CA GLU A 124 4.20 11.80 -14.27
C GLU A 124 4.33 10.30 -14.04
N ILE A 125 4.28 9.86 -12.78
CA ILE A 125 4.34 8.44 -12.42
C ILE A 125 3.14 7.68 -13.00
N PHE A 126 1.95 8.28 -13.01
CA PHE A 126 0.77 7.71 -13.62
C PHE A 126 0.97 7.49 -15.13
N GLN A 127 1.40 8.51 -15.87
CA GLN A 127 1.61 8.41 -17.32
C GLN A 127 2.67 7.36 -17.66
N HIS A 128 3.78 7.36 -16.92
CA HIS A 128 4.83 6.35 -17.07
C HIS A 128 4.30 4.93 -16.85
N ARG A 129 3.55 4.70 -15.77
CA ARG A 129 2.98 3.37 -15.47
C ARG A 129 1.89 2.97 -16.44
N LYS A 130 1.05 3.91 -16.90
CA LYS A 130 0.02 3.67 -17.92
C LYS A 130 0.67 3.15 -19.19
N LYS A 131 1.77 3.78 -19.63
CA LYS A 131 2.59 3.29 -20.75
C LYS A 131 3.11 1.87 -20.52
N GLN A 132 3.76 1.61 -19.38
CA GLN A 132 4.27 0.27 -19.05
C GLN A 132 3.17 -0.81 -19.03
N ILE A 133 1.96 -0.47 -18.56
CA ILE A 133 0.81 -1.38 -18.55
C ILE A 133 0.25 -1.62 -19.95
N ILE A 134 0.24 -0.59 -20.81
CA ILE A 134 -0.15 -0.73 -22.21
C ILE A 134 0.82 -1.67 -22.94
N GLU A 135 2.13 -1.48 -22.72
CA GLU A 135 3.23 -2.24 -23.33
C GLU A 135 3.56 -3.57 -22.62
N GLU A 136 2.84 -3.93 -21.56
CA GLU A 136 3.05 -5.16 -20.78
C GLU A 136 4.47 -5.31 -20.20
N SER A 137 5.16 -4.19 -19.97
CA SER A 137 6.56 -4.12 -19.50
C SER A 137 6.69 -3.78 -18.01
N TYR A 138 5.60 -3.87 -17.26
CA TYR A 138 5.56 -3.54 -15.84
C TYR A 138 5.95 -4.73 -14.96
N GLU A 139 6.62 -4.47 -13.83
CA GLU A 139 6.89 -5.51 -12.84
C GLU A 139 5.58 -6.07 -12.25
N PRO A 140 5.42 -7.38 -12.08
CA PRO A 140 4.22 -7.97 -11.50
C PRO A 140 3.86 -7.40 -10.12
N VAL A 141 2.56 -7.39 -9.80
CA VAL A 141 2.03 -7.02 -8.48
C VAL A 141 2.30 -8.15 -7.49
N GLN A 142 2.81 -7.82 -6.32
CA GLN A 142 3.05 -8.84 -5.29
C GLN A 142 1.76 -9.12 -4.53
N VAL A 143 1.34 -10.38 -4.51
CA VAL A 143 0.11 -10.82 -3.85
C VAL A 143 0.38 -11.99 -2.90
N TYR A 144 -0.56 -12.27 -2.02
CA TYR A 144 -0.57 -13.46 -1.17
C TYR A 144 -1.99 -13.98 -1.04
N MET A 145 -2.14 -15.30 -0.95
CA MET A 145 -3.43 -15.94 -0.84
C MET A 145 -3.78 -16.31 0.60
N ILE A 146 -4.98 -15.95 1.05
CA ILE A 146 -5.56 -16.36 2.33
C ILE A 146 -7.02 -16.75 2.09
N GLU A 147 -7.41 -17.95 2.53
CA GLU A 147 -8.79 -18.45 2.42
C GLU A 147 -9.37 -18.32 0.99
N GLY A 148 -8.53 -18.59 -0.02
CA GLY A 148 -8.92 -18.51 -1.44
C GLY A 148 -9.01 -17.10 -2.03
N LYS A 149 -8.63 -16.04 -1.30
CA LYS A 149 -8.60 -14.65 -1.79
C LYS A 149 -7.19 -14.13 -1.94
N TYR A 150 -6.94 -13.36 -3.01
CA TYR A 150 -5.66 -12.71 -3.25
C TYR A 150 -5.63 -11.29 -2.68
N TYR A 151 -4.66 -11.05 -1.80
CA TYR A 151 -4.43 -9.76 -1.16
C TYR A 151 -3.17 -9.12 -1.73
N ILE A 152 -3.23 -7.82 -2.03
CA ILE A 152 -2.10 -7.05 -2.55
C ILE A 152 -1.13 -6.74 -1.39
N ALA A 153 0.08 -7.27 -1.48
CA ALA A 153 1.20 -6.94 -0.59
C ALA A 153 1.90 -5.66 -1.04
N ASP A 154 2.18 -5.54 -2.33
CA ASP A 154 2.80 -4.37 -2.96
C ASP A 154 2.27 -4.16 -4.38
N GLY A 155 2.30 -2.91 -4.87
CA GLY A 155 1.81 -2.56 -6.20
C GLY A 155 0.35 -2.11 -6.25
N LYS A 156 -0.24 -1.63 -5.14
CA LYS A 156 -1.65 -1.17 -5.06
C LYS A 156 -2.06 -0.20 -6.18
N HIS A 157 -1.21 0.78 -6.50
CA HIS A 157 -1.48 1.70 -7.62
C HIS A 157 -1.38 1.04 -8.99
N ARG A 158 -0.47 0.07 -9.14
CA ARG A 158 -0.28 -0.67 -10.39
C ARG A 158 -1.48 -1.57 -10.67
N ALA A 159 -1.92 -2.33 -9.66
CA ALA A 159 -3.15 -3.13 -9.70
C ALA A 159 -4.39 -2.27 -9.99
N ALA A 160 -4.53 -1.12 -9.30
CA ALA A 160 -5.61 -0.17 -9.53
C ALA A 160 -5.63 0.34 -10.98
N LEU A 161 -4.47 0.69 -11.53
CA LEU A 161 -4.35 1.20 -12.89
C LEU A 161 -4.65 0.14 -13.95
N CYS A 162 -4.13 -1.08 -13.81
CA CYS A 162 -4.51 -2.20 -14.70
C CYS A 162 -6.02 -2.39 -14.69
N THR A 163 -6.62 -2.39 -13.50
CA THR A 163 -8.07 -2.58 -13.33
C THR A 163 -8.87 -1.44 -13.96
N TYR A 164 -8.42 -0.19 -13.79
CA TYR A 164 -9.04 1.00 -14.40
C TYR A 164 -9.02 0.94 -15.93
N LEU A 165 -7.90 0.47 -16.50
CA LEU A 165 -7.73 0.27 -17.95
C LEU A 165 -8.42 -1.01 -18.47
N ASN A 166 -9.21 -1.68 -17.63
CA ASN A 166 -9.86 -2.96 -17.94
C ASN A 166 -8.90 -4.04 -18.46
N LYS A 167 -7.66 -4.04 -17.96
CA LYS A 167 -6.64 -5.06 -18.24
C LYS A 167 -6.51 -6.04 -17.08
N SER A 168 -6.13 -7.27 -17.40
CA SER A 168 -5.69 -8.24 -16.40
C SER A 168 -4.43 -7.76 -15.67
N VAL A 169 -4.26 -8.23 -14.44
CA VAL A 169 -3.14 -7.87 -13.57
C VAL A 169 -2.16 -9.02 -13.51
N SER A 170 -0.94 -8.78 -13.97
CA SER A 170 0.20 -9.67 -13.78
C SER A 170 0.63 -9.61 -12.32
N CYS A 171 0.66 -10.77 -11.66
CA CYS A 171 0.89 -10.92 -10.23
C CYS A 171 1.93 -12.00 -9.96
N VAL A 172 2.64 -11.89 -8.84
CA VAL A 172 3.46 -12.97 -8.28
C VAL A 172 2.97 -13.25 -6.87
N ASP A 173 2.67 -14.51 -6.58
CA ASP A 173 2.34 -14.95 -5.23
C ASP A 173 3.61 -15.07 -4.40
N ILE A 174 3.73 -14.19 -3.40
CA ILE A 174 4.86 -14.14 -2.48
C ILE A 174 4.65 -15.00 -1.22
N GLY A 175 3.55 -15.76 -1.19
CA GLY A 175 3.12 -16.59 -0.07
C GLY A 175 2.77 -15.76 1.17
N THR A 176 2.33 -16.39 2.25
CA THR A 176 2.07 -15.70 3.53
C THR A 176 3.35 -15.45 4.35
N VAL A 177 4.49 -15.99 3.91
CA VAL A 177 5.79 -15.80 4.59
C VAL A 177 6.17 -14.32 4.69
N PHE A 178 5.78 -13.51 3.70
CA PHE A 178 6.02 -12.07 3.75
C PHE A 178 5.33 -11.38 4.94
N LEU A 179 4.21 -11.92 5.47
CA LEU A 179 3.58 -11.42 6.70
C LEU A 179 4.52 -11.62 7.89
N LYS A 180 5.32 -12.69 7.87
CA LYS A 180 6.28 -13.02 8.93
C LYS A 180 7.58 -12.22 8.83
N ASP A 181 7.67 -11.18 7.99
CA ASP A 181 8.84 -10.29 8.03
C ASP A 181 8.94 -9.58 9.38
N SER A 182 10.16 -9.19 9.77
CA SER A 182 10.42 -8.58 11.08
C SER A 182 9.61 -7.29 11.31
N PHE A 183 9.42 -6.46 10.29
CA PHE A 183 8.68 -5.21 10.36
C PHE A 183 7.18 -5.43 10.59
N ARG A 184 6.55 -6.34 9.85
CA ARG A 184 5.14 -6.74 9.99
C ARG A 184 4.92 -7.50 11.29
N GLN A 185 5.83 -8.36 11.72
CA GLN A 185 5.79 -8.99 13.04
C GLN A 185 5.82 -7.95 14.18
N TRP A 186 6.64 -6.92 14.08
CA TRP A 186 6.67 -5.85 15.08
C TRP A 186 5.39 -5.02 15.10
N MET A 187 4.80 -4.73 13.94
CA MET A 187 3.47 -4.12 13.86
C MET A 187 2.41 -5.02 14.49
N TYR A 188 2.44 -6.31 14.18
CA TYR A 188 1.57 -7.33 14.75
C TYR A 188 1.61 -7.36 16.27
N ARG A 189 2.81 -7.46 16.84
CA ARG A 189 3.01 -7.40 18.30
C ARG A 189 2.43 -6.14 18.94
N LYS A 190 2.48 -4.98 18.26
CA LYS A 190 1.88 -3.74 18.75
C LYS A 190 0.35 -3.75 18.67
N MET A 191 -0.23 -4.37 17.64
CA MET A 191 -1.69 -4.54 17.52
C MET A 191 -2.24 -5.49 18.58
N CYS A 192 -1.55 -6.59 18.89
CA CYS A 192 -1.97 -7.55 19.92
C CYS A 192 -2.12 -6.95 21.32
N LYS A 193 -1.42 -5.85 21.62
CA LYS A 193 -1.63 -5.07 22.86
C LYS A 193 -3.01 -4.40 22.94
N SER A 194 -3.81 -4.44 21.87
CA SER A 194 -5.17 -3.89 21.78
C SER A 194 -5.97 -4.66 20.72
N SER A 195 -5.97 -5.99 20.79
CA SER A 195 -6.45 -6.88 19.73
C SER A 195 -7.88 -6.61 19.26
N SER A 196 -8.80 -6.26 20.17
CA SER A 196 -10.20 -5.94 19.86
C SER A 196 -10.41 -4.71 18.95
N LYS A 197 -9.34 -4.00 18.58
CA LYS A 197 -9.40 -2.86 17.65
C LYS A 197 -8.80 -3.17 16.28
N TYR A 198 -8.28 -4.37 16.07
CA TYR A 198 -7.53 -4.78 14.88
C TYR A 198 -7.96 -6.15 14.35
N GLU A 199 -9.18 -6.58 14.66
CA GLU A 199 -9.71 -7.91 14.32
C GLU A 199 -9.59 -8.22 12.82
N LYS A 200 -9.84 -7.24 11.97
CA LYS A 200 -9.77 -7.37 10.50
C LYS A 200 -8.35 -7.51 9.96
N ASN A 201 -7.33 -7.17 10.75
CA ASN A 201 -5.93 -7.28 10.35
C ASN A 201 -5.30 -8.63 10.71
N TYR A 202 -6.02 -9.49 11.45
CA TYR A 202 -5.58 -10.84 11.76
C TYR A 202 -5.79 -11.76 10.56
N PHE A 203 -4.87 -11.65 9.61
CA PHE A 203 -4.49 -12.78 8.79
C PHE A 203 -3.77 -13.76 9.71
N SER A 204 -4.09 -15.05 9.71
CA SER A 204 -3.46 -16.05 10.60
C SER A 204 -1.92 -15.98 10.53
N PHE A 205 -1.28 -15.21 11.42
CA PHE A 205 0.17 -15.04 11.53
C PHE A 205 0.79 -16.24 12.23
#